data_AF-A0A418Y689-F1
#
_entry.id   AF-A0A418Y689-F1
#
_cell.length_a   1.000
_cell.length_b   1.000
_cell.length_c   1.000
_cell.angle_alpha   90.00
_cell.angle_beta   90.00
_cell.angle_gamma   90.00
#
_symmetry.space_group_name_H-M   'P 1'
#
loop_
_entity.id
_entity.type
_entity.pdbx_description
1 polymer ?
#
loop_
_entity_poly.entity_id
_entity_poly.type
_entity_poly.pdbx_seq_one_letter_code
_entity_poly.pdbx_strand_id
1 'polypeptide(L)' 'DIGEMGLVEADYAWITQQVMAVAKQYAQGRIVSCLEGGYNLSALARSAVAHIKALAELD' A
#
# COMPACT_ATOMS: atom_id res chain seq x y z
N ASP A 1 16.66 -9.50 -11.13
CA ASP A 1 15.35 -8.94 -10.78
C ASP A 1 15.56 -7.77 -9.83
N ILE A 2 14.80 -6.69 -9.95
CA ILE A 2 14.94 -5.55 -9.02
C ILE A 2 13.96 -5.79 -7.86
N GLY A 3 14.50 -6.17 -6.70
CA GLY A 3 13.73 -6.47 -5.48
C GLY A 3 13.57 -7.97 -5.23
N GLU A 4 14.39 -8.53 -4.34
CA GLU A 4 14.34 -9.95 -3.91
C GLU A 4 13.44 -10.15 -2.69
N MET A 5 12.30 -9.46 -2.66
CA MET A 5 11.33 -9.52 -1.56
C MET A 5 10.08 -10.27 -2.03
N GLY A 6 9.65 -11.30 -1.29
CA GLY A 6 8.51 -12.15 -1.62
C GLY A 6 7.15 -11.58 -1.21
N LEU A 7 6.94 -10.27 -1.36
CA LEU A 7 5.69 -9.61 -0.96
C LEU A 7 4.56 -9.89 -1.95
N VAL A 8 3.36 -10.05 -1.42
CA VAL A 8 2.12 -10.21 -2.17
C VAL A 8 1.17 -9.05 -1.90
N GLU A 9 0.08 -8.96 -2.66
CA GLU A 9 -0.88 -7.86 -2.59
C GLU A 9 -1.47 -7.67 -1.19
N ALA A 10 -1.68 -8.77 -0.45
CA ALA A 10 -2.15 -8.74 0.93
C ALA A 10 -1.16 -8.03 1.88
N ASP A 11 0.14 -8.13 1.63
CA ASP A 11 1.15 -7.44 2.43
C ASP A 11 1.08 -5.93 2.21
N TYR A 12 0.82 -5.48 0.98
CA TYR A 12 0.62 -4.06 0.68
C TYR A 12 -0.63 -3.49 1.36
N ALA A 13 -1.73 -4.25 1.39
CA ALA A 13 -2.93 -3.86 2.15
C ALA A 13 -2.60 -3.74 3.66
N TRP A 14 -1.95 -4.77 4.23
CA TRP A 14 -1.59 -4.76 5.65
C TRP A 14 -0.65 -3.61 6.01
N ILE A 15 0.40 -3.35 5.22
CA ILE A 15 1.32 -2.22 5.43
C ILE A 15 0.55 -0.89 5.40
N THR A 16 -0.38 -0.73 4.46
CA THR A 16 -1.22 0.48 4.35
C THR A 16 -2.03 0.70 5.62
N GLN A 17 -2.65 -0.35 6.15
CA GLN A 17 -3.41 -0.29 7.40
C GLN A 17 -2.53 0.09 8.59
N GLN A 18 -1.27 -0.37 8.65
CA GLN A 18 -0.34 0.06 9.70
C GLN A 18 -0.03 1.56 9.60
N VAL A 19 0.21 2.08 8.39
CA VAL A 19 0.44 3.52 8.17
C VAL A 19 -0.81 4.33 8.54
N MET A 20 -2.00 3.86 8.18
CA MET A 20 -3.28 4.48 8.58
C MET A 20 -3.46 4.54 10.10
N ALA A 21 -3.11 3.47 10.83
CA ALA A 21 -3.19 3.46 12.29
C ALA A 21 -2.30 4.55 12.91
N VAL A 22 -1.06 4.66 12.42
CA VAL A 22 -0.11 5.71 12.85
C VAL A 22 -0.65 7.11 12.49
N ALA A 23 -1.11 7.31 11.27
CA ALA A 23 -1.66 8.60 10.83
C ALA A 23 -2.91 9.00 11.62
N LYS A 24 -3.77 8.04 11.98
CA LYS A 24 -4.92 8.29 12.85
C LYS A 24 -4.48 8.77 14.24
N GLN A 25 -3.44 8.17 14.80
CA GLN A 25 -2.94 8.53 16.13
C GLN A 25 -2.24 9.90 16.16
N TYR A 26 -1.46 10.24 15.12
CA TYR A 26 -0.55 11.39 15.18
C TYR A 26 -0.80 12.48 14.14
N ALA A 27 -1.56 12.19 13.08
CA ALA A 27 -1.72 13.06 11.92
C ALA A 27 -3.19 13.35 11.56
N GLN A 28 -4.15 13.05 12.45
CA GLN A 28 -5.59 13.21 12.21
C GLN A 28 -6.04 12.49 10.93
N GLY A 29 -5.47 11.31 10.66
CA GLY A 29 -5.77 10.50 9.49
C GLY A 29 -5.23 11.04 8.16
N ARG A 30 -4.45 12.13 8.14
CA ARG A 30 -3.90 12.67 6.90
C ARG A 30 -2.77 11.79 6.36
N ILE A 31 -2.94 11.30 5.13
CA ILE A 31 -1.95 10.54 4.39
C ILE A 31 -1.90 11.09 2.96
N VAL A 32 -0.70 11.20 2.41
CA VAL A 32 -0.47 11.39 0.98
C VAL A 32 0.38 10.21 0.51
N SER A 33 -0.06 9.52 -0.53
CA SER A 33 0.66 8.40 -1.14
C SER A 33 1.12 8.79 -2.54
N CYS A 34 2.36 8.46 -2.88
CA CYS A 34 2.98 8.75 -4.17
C CYS A 34 3.55 7.45 -4.74
N LEU A 35 3.28 7.18 -6.02
CA LEU A 35 3.82 6.02 -6.72
C LEU A 35 5.32 6.24 -7.00
N GLU A 36 6.15 5.28 -6.58
CA GLU A 36 7.59 5.26 -6.83
C GLU A 36 7.93 4.30 -7.98
N GLY A 37 8.22 3.03 -7.65
CA GLY A 37 8.61 1.99 -8.60
C GLY A 37 7.64 0.82 -8.69
N GLY A 38 8.04 -0.19 -9.47
CA GLY A 38 7.25 -1.39 -9.75
C GLY A 38 7.37 -1.76 -11.22
N TYR A 39 8.08 -2.85 -11.50
CA TYR A 39 8.50 -3.16 -12.88
C TYR A 39 7.77 -4.37 -13.46
N ASN A 40 7.11 -5.16 -12.62
CA ASN A 40 6.14 -6.15 -13.07
C ASN A 40 4.76 -5.48 -13.14
N LEU A 41 4.28 -5.17 -14.36
CA LEU A 41 3.06 -4.38 -14.56
C LEU A 41 1.81 -5.03 -13.94
N SER A 42 1.70 -6.35 -14.00
CA SER A 42 0.54 -7.07 -13.47
C SER A 42 0.55 -7.06 -11.94
N ALA A 43 1.70 -7.36 -11.32
CA ALA A 43 1.83 -7.30 -9.88
C ALA A 43 1.68 -5.86 -9.35
N LEU A 44 2.29 -4.87 -10.03
CA LEU A 44 2.16 -3.47 -9.68
C LEU A 44 0.70 -3.04 -9.66
N ALA A 45 -0.07 -3.34 -10.71
CA ALA A 45 -1.48 -2.96 -10.77
C ALA A 45 -2.29 -3.55 -9.61
N ARG A 46 -2.09 -4.84 -9.30
CA ARG A 46 -2.84 -5.50 -8.22
C ARG A 46 -2.41 -4.99 -6.83
N SER A 47 -1.12 -4.79 -6.60
CA SER A 47 -0.61 -4.24 -5.34
C SER A 47 -1.05 -2.78 -5.12
N ALA A 48 -1.06 -1.96 -6.17
CA ALA A 48 -1.58 -0.59 -6.10
C ALA A 48 -3.07 -0.56 -5.79
N VAL A 49 -3.87 -1.45 -6.39
CA VAL A 49 -5.30 -1.59 -6.06
C VAL A 49 -5.49 -2.01 -4.60
N ALA A 50 -4.73 -2.98 -4.10
CA ALA A 50 -4.81 -3.41 -2.69
C ALA A 50 -4.47 -2.25 -1.73
N HIS A 51 -3.41 -1.48 -2.02
CA HIS A 51 -3.06 -0.27 -1.27
C HIS A 51 -4.19 0.77 -1.28
N ILE A 52 -4.75 1.08 -2.45
CA ILE A 52 -5.80 2.12 -2.58
C ILE A 52 -7.10 1.68 -1.90
N LYS A 53 -7.50 0.40 -2.00
CA LYS A 53 -8.69 -0.10 -1.30
C LYS A 53 -8.55 -0.02 0.21
N ALA A 54 -7.39 -0.42 0.75
CA ALA A 54 -7.10 -0.28 2.16
C ALA A 54 -7.17 1.20 2.59
N LEU A 55 -6.53 2.10 1.83
CA LEU A 55 -6.53 3.54 2.11
C LEU A 55 -7.92 4.17 2.05
N ALA A 56 -8.78 3.69 1.15
CA ALA A 56 -10.15 4.14 0.99
C ALA A 56 -11.14 3.44 1.94
N GLU A 57 -10.66 2.52 2.79
CA GLU A 57 -11.49 1.69 3.69
C GLU A 57 -12.57 0.90 2.92
N LEU A 58 -12.21 0.34 1.75
CA LEU A 58 -13.08 -0.42 0.85
C LEU A 58 -12.79 -1.94 0.81
N ASP A 59 -11.94 -2.41 1.72
CA ASP A 59 -11.62 -3.84 1.88
C ASP A 59 -12.63 -4.58 2.78
#